data_AF-A0A8B4QCC0-F1
#
_entry.id   AF-A0A8B4QCC0-F1
#
_cell.length_a   1.000
_cell.length_b   1.000
_cell.length_c   1.000
_cell.angle_alpha   90.00
_cell.angle_beta   90.00
_cell.angle_gamma   90.00
#
_symmetry.space_group_name_H-M   'P 1'
#
loop_
_entity.id
_entity.type
_entity.pdbx_description
1 polymer ?
#
loop_
_entity_poly.entity_id
_entity_poly.type
_entity_poly.pdbx_seq_one_letter_code
_entity_poly.pdbx_strand_id
1 'polypeptide(L)'
;MQNKHTLDAVKGRVLDFWIELNKQEYNRSTYSRYIESVLFQDFELTHIEYYYIDGYKLKKFEVSENQCAFESIPINIALTNANQLELGMNELNLIKETHPYIDRSLIIQKNGQLDGVLFFKASKKWHEFAQTAHVQELVQLLFETSNMLRSQIEIQEKNLLKTELLHMTEIFHSTMNVAHIIDTVVKEIQFAFPENKFQVILSNDQDRVLPKNVHIFDYSNEKPATIEAFVSGEITFESIEENGCTAINSPIQGQQGTYGVIRIEAECKNAFSERDEKKIKYLGDTSGKALENAKLYHQLHGLVSDLQLINESSQHLNMNLSKNEMLLYLS
;
A
#
# COMPACT_ATOMS: atom_id res chain seq x y z
N MET A 1 37.08 -18.35 27.85
CA MET A 1 37.18 -18.99 26.52
C MET A 1 35.82 -19.46 26.01
N GLN A 2 35.06 -20.27 26.77
CA GLN A 2 33.76 -20.79 26.32
C GLN A 2 32.75 -19.70 25.92
N ASN A 3 32.56 -18.65 26.73
CA ASN A 3 31.61 -17.55 26.42
C ASN A 3 32.01 -16.73 25.18
N LYS A 4 33.31 -16.61 24.90
CA LYS A 4 33.81 -15.99 23.67
C LYS A 4 33.50 -16.87 22.44
N HIS A 5 33.70 -18.18 22.54
CA HIS A 5 33.32 -19.12 21.49
C HIS A 5 31.81 -19.12 21.23
N THR A 6 30.97 -19.02 22.27
CA THR A 6 29.52 -18.87 22.10
C THR A 6 29.18 -17.60 21.34
N LEU A 7 29.78 -16.46 21.70
CA LEU A 7 29.56 -15.20 20.99
C LEU A 7 30.04 -15.24 19.54
N ASP A 8 31.21 -15.82 19.27
CA ASP A 8 31.75 -15.97 17.92
C ASP A 8 30.86 -16.88 17.05
N ALA A 9 30.26 -17.91 17.64
CA ALA A 9 29.29 -18.78 16.96
C ALA A 9 27.96 -18.06 16.66
N VAL A 10 27.45 -17.24 17.60
CA VAL A 10 26.29 -16.36 17.38
C VAL A 10 26.57 -15.38 16.24
N LYS A 11 27.73 -14.71 16.25
CA LYS A 11 28.16 -13.78 15.19
C LYS A 11 28.20 -14.47 13.82
N GLY A 12 28.76 -15.68 13.75
CA GLY A 12 28.81 -16.48 12.53
C GLY A 12 27.41 -16.78 11.98
N ARG A 13 26.50 -17.26 12.84
CA ARG A 13 25.10 -17.52 12.46
C ARG A 13 24.38 -16.26 11.98
N VAL A 14 24.50 -15.16 12.72
CA VAL A 14 23.93 -13.86 12.32
C VAL A 14 24.46 -13.41 10.96
N LEU A 15 25.75 -13.61 10.67
CA LEU A 15 26.35 -13.30 9.38
C LEU A 15 25.81 -14.19 8.25
N ASP A 16 25.70 -15.51 8.47
CA ASP A 16 25.11 -16.43 7.50
C ASP A 16 23.67 -16.03 7.17
N PHE A 17 22.93 -15.62 8.20
CA PHE A 17 21.58 -15.09 8.04
C PHE A 17 21.55 -13.76 7.28
N TRP A 18 22.48 -12.85 7.53
CA TRP A 18 22.59 -11.62 6.74
C TRP A 18 22.88 -11.90 5.26
N ILE A 19 23.72 -12.89 4.97
CA ILE A 19 24.01 -13.33 3.59
C ILE A 19 22.75 -13.89 2.94
N GLU A 20 21.97 -14.69 3.67
CA GLU A 20 20.70 -15.23 3.18
C GLU A 20 19.63 -14.14 2.99
N LEU A 21 19.52 -13.17 3.89
CA LEU A 21 18.62 -12.02 3.78
C LEU A 21 18.82 -11.23 2.49
N ASN A 22 20.07 -11.09 2.03
CA ASN A 22 20.39 -10.36 0.81
C ASN A 22 20.03 -11.12 -0.49
N LYS A 23 19.61 -12.39 -0.41
CA LYS A 23 19.35 -13.24 -1.59
C LYS A 23 17.89 -13.46 -1.94
N GLN A 24 16.92 -13.20 -1.06
CA GLN A 24 15.48 -13.47 -1.31
C GLN A 24 14.55 -12.37 -0.77
N GLU A 25 13.29 -12.36 -1.23
CA GLU A 25 12.20 -11.57 -0.63
C GLU A 25 11.77 -12.21 0.70
N TYR A 26 12.11 -11.58 1.83
CA TYR A 26 11.85 -12.15 3.16
C TYR A 26 10.58 -11.63 3.81
N ASN A 27 9.89 -12.54 4.49
CA ASN A 27 8.78 -12.28 5.39
C ASN A 27 9.30 -12.05 6.83
N ARG A 28 8.76 -11.05 7.54
CA ARG A 28 9.06 -10.75 8.97
C ARG A 28 8.96 -12.00 9.86
N SER A 29 8.12 -12.96 9.49
CA SER A 29 7.97 -14.28 10.16
C SER A 29 9.25 -15.11 10.21
N THR A 30 10.04 -15.06 9.14
CA THR A 30 11.23 -15.90 9.00
C THR A 30 12.35 -15.38 9.87
N TYR A 31 12.43 -14.06 10.04
CA TYR A 31 13.39 -13.42 10.94
C TYR A 31 13.14 -13.73 12.42
N SER A 32 11.89 -13.56 12.89
CA SER A 32 11.57 -13.83 14.30
C SER A 32 11.95 -15.26 14.68
N ARG A 33 11.54 -16.24 13.86
CA ARG A 33 11.87 -17.65 14.06
C ARG A 33 13.38 -17.92 14.00
N TYR A 34 14.10 -17.20 13.14
CA TYR A 34 15.55 -17.35 13.05
C TYR A 34 16.24 -16.87 14.33
N ILE A 35 15.94 -15.66 14.80
CA ILE A 35 16.51 -15.14 16.05
C ILE A 35 16.11 -16.00 17.25
N GLU A 36 14.85 -16.43 17.32
CA GLU A 36 14.40 -17.38 18.32
C GLU A 36 15.24 -18.67 18.28
N SER A 37 15.53 -19.20 17.09
CA SER A 37 16.33 -20.42 16.94
C SER A 37 17.78 -20.23 17.39
N VAL A 38 18.41 -19.10 17.08
CA VAL A 38 19.79 -18.80 17.49
C VAL A 38 19.86 -18.65 19.01
N LEU A 39 18.95 -17.87 19.58
CA LEU A 39 18.87 -17.62 21.01
C LEU A 39 18.51 -18.90 21.81
N PHE A 40 17.68 -19.78 21.24
CA PHE A 40 17.41 -21.08 21.81
C PHE A 40 18.63 -22.01 21.73
N GLN A 41 19.32 -22.08 20.59
CA GLN A 41 20.47 -22.99 20.42
C GLN A 41 21.66 -22.61 21.32
N ASP A 42 21.97 -21.32 21.44
CA ASP A 42 23.17 -20.86 22.15
C ASP A 42 22.94 -20.56 23.62
N PHE A 43 21.73 -20.11 23.96
CA PHE A 43 21.40 -19.65 25.30
C PHE A 43 20.20 -20.38 25.92
N GLU A 44 19.57 -21.35 25.23
CA GLU A 44 18.40 -22.10 25.71
C GLU A 44 17.24 -21.20 26.16
N LEU A 45 17.11 -20.02 25.55
CA LEU A 45 16.02 -19.08 25.84
C LEU A 45 14.69 -19.59 25.28
N THR A 46 13.60 -19.41 26.04
CA THR A 46 12.25 -19.78 25.58
C THR A 46 11.29 -18.60 25.74
N HIS A 47 10.13 -18.63 25.08
CA HIS A 47 9.11 -17.56 25.13
C HIS A 47 9.71 -16.18 24.81
N ILE A 48 10.47 -16.12 23.71
CA ILE A 48 11.21 -14.93 23.31
C ILE A 48 10.25 -14.01 22.56
N GLU A 49 10.15 -12.77 23.01
CA GLU A 49 9.31 -11.74 22.39
C GLU A 49 10.08 -10.44 22.23
N TYR A 50 10.17 -9.94 21.00
CA TYR A 50 10.84 -8.67 20.72
C TYR A 50 9.81 -7.55 20.54
N TYR A 51 10.03 -6.44 21.23
CA TYR A 51 9.21 -5.23 21.11
C TYR A 51 10.08 -4.07 20.63
N TYR A 52 9.68 -3.43 19.54
CA TYR A 52 10.39 -2.28 18.96
C TYR A 52 9.68 -0.97 19.32
N ILE A 53 10.44 0.13 19.32
CA ILE A 53 9.85 1.47 19.52
C ILE A 53 9.10 1.93 18.27
N ASP A 54 7.84 2.32 18.47
CA ASP A 54 7.02 3.04 17.51
C ASP A 54 6.31 4.23 18.21
N GLY A 55 6.83 5.44 17.98
CA GLY A 55 6.39 6.65 18.68
C GLY A 55 6.56 6.54 20.20
N TYR A 56 5.45 6.64 20.95
CA TYR A 56 5.43 6.55 22.42
C TYR A 56 5.10 5.16 22.95
N LYS A 57 5.18 4.14 22.11
CA LYS A 57 4.73 2.77 22.41
C LYS A 57 5.79 1.76 22.00
N LEU A 58 5.92 0.71 22.79
CA LEU A 58 6.61 -0.51 22.38
C LEU A 58 5.59 -1.43 21.70
N LYS A 59 5.85 -1.79 20.45
CA LYS A 59 5.01 -2.70 19.67
C LYS A 59 5.68 -4.06 19.53
N LYS A 60 4.92 -5.12 19.73
CA LYS A 60 5.38 -6.49 19.52
C LYS A 60 5.74 -6.68 18.05
N PHE A 61 6.87 -7.31 17.81
CA PHE A 61 7.31 -7.74 16.48
C PHE A 61 6.56 -9.05 16.11
N GLU A 62 5.22 -9.01 16.06
CA GLU A 62 4.38 -10.20 15.81
C GLU A 62 3.85 -10.28 14.36
N VAL A 63 3.44 -11.49 13.99
CA VAL A 63 3.45 -12.05 12.62
C VAL A 63 2.07 -12.48 12.10
N SER A 64 0.97 -12.27 12.84
CA SER A 64 -0.36 -12.75 12.38
C SER A 64 -1.25 -11.65 11.80
N GLU A 65 -1.77 -11.87 10.59
CA GLU A 65 -2.76 -11.02 9.92
C GLU A 65 -4.16 -11.08 10.57
N ASN A 66 -4.34 -11.85 11.64
CA ASN A 66 -5.68 -12.17 12.17
C ASN A 66 -5.78 -12.23 13.71
N GLN A 67 -5.01 -11.42 14.43
CA GLN A 67 -5.32 -11.14 15.83
C GLN A 67 -5.47 -9.65 16.08
N CYS A 68 -6.63 -9.32 16.64
CA CYS A 68 -7.02 -7.99 17.07
C CYS A 68 -5.95 -7.35 17.95
N ALA A 69 -5.77 -6.05 17.73
CA ALA A 69 -5.03 -5.13 18.57
C ALA A 69 -5.17 -5.46 20.06
N PHE A 70 -4.06 -5.68 20.77
CA PHE A 70 -3.76 -5.15 22.11
C PHE A 70 -2.34 -5.60 22.51
N GLU A 71 -1.65 -4.72 23.26
CA GLU A 71 -0.32 -4.86 23.93
C GLU A 71 0.73 -3.82 23.50
N SER A 72 0.34 -2.56 23.32
CA SER A 72 1.35 -1.50 23.33
C SER A 72 1.83 -1.27 24.76
N ILE A 73 3.05 -1.72 25.08
CA ILE A 73 3.69 -1.43 26.37
C ILE A 73 4.11 0.05 26.34
N PRO A 74 3.75 0.86 27.35
CA PRO A 74 4.21 2.25 27.45
C PRO A 74 5.75 2.36 27.40
N ILE A 75 6.29 3.23 26.54
CA ILE A 75 7.75 3.35 26.33
C ILE A 75 8.50 3.82 27.59
N ASN A 76 7.81 4.48 28.53
CA ASN A 76 8.39 4.96 29.80
C ASN A 76 8.99 3.83 30.64
N ILE A 77 8.51 2.60 30.48
CA ILE A 77 9.04 1.39 31.11
C ILE A 77 10.50 1.15 30.67
N ALA A 78 10.81 1.35 29.39
CA ALA A 78 12.16 1.22 28.86
C ALA A 78 13.00 2.49 29.05
N LEU A 79 12.40 3.68 28.95
CA LEU A 79 13.13 4.96 29.07
C LEU A 79 13.71 5.20 30.47
N THR A 80 13.02 4.75 31.53
CA THR A 80 13.49 4.87 32.91
C THR A 80 14.79 4.07 33.14
N ASN A 81 15.01 3.04 32.32
CA ASN A 81 16.13 2.12 32.41
C ASN A 81 17.06 2.20 31.20
N ALA A 82 17.01 3.30 30.41
CA ALA A 82 17.76 3.44 29.17
C ALA A 82 19.29 3.31 29.34
N ASN A 83 19.84 3.51 30.53
CA ASN A 83 21.28 3.32 30.81
C ASN A 83 21.63 1.91 31.33
N GLN A 84 20.66 1.00 31.39
CA GLN A 84 20.80 -0.36 31.91
C GLN A 84 20.62 -1.41 30.80
N LEU A 85 21.05 -2.65 31.07
CA LEU A 85 20.91 -3.78 30.15
C LEU A 85 19.58 -4.52 30.32
N GLU A 86 18.97 -4.46 31.50
CA GLU A 86 17.70 -5.12 31.83
C GLU A 86 16.72 -4.09 32.41
N LEU A 87 15.42 -4.38 32.36
CA LEU A 87 14.42 -3.59 33.08
C LEU A 87 14.47 -3.89 34.59
N GLY A 88 14.08 -2.92 35.41
CA GLY A 88 13.86 -3.13 36.83
C GLY A 88 12.79 -4.18 37.14
N MET A 89 12.87 -4.79 38.32
CA MET A 89 11.93 -5.83 38.75
C MET A 89 10.47 -5.34 38.84
N ASN A 90 10.25 -4.04 39.10
CA ASN A 90 8.91 -3.46 39.18
C ASN A 90 8.25 -3.41 37.81
N GLU A 91 8.99 -2.99 36.79
CA GLU A 91 8.60 -2.96 35.39
C GLU A 91 8.35 -4.38 34.85
N LEU A 92 9.21 -5.33 35.22
CA LEU A 92 9.06 -6.73 34.84
C LEU A 92 7.82 -7.38 35.47
N ASN A 93 7.45 -7.00 36.70
CA ASN A 93 6.24 -7.50 37.36
C ASN A 93 4.97 -7.00 36.66
N LEU A 94 4.95 -5.77 36.17
CA LEU A 94 3.82 -5.23 35.40
C LEU A 94 3.58 -6.03 34.11
N ILE A 95 4.64 -6.52 33.49
CA ILE A 95 4.58 -7.33 32.26
C ILE A 95 4.20 -8.77 32.58
N LYS A 96 4.60 -9.32 33.74
CA LYS A 96 4.20 -10.66 34.19
C LYS A 96 2.71 -10.83 34.42
N GLU A 97 1.98 -9.75 34.70
CA GLU A 97 0.51 -9.78 34.80
C GLU A 97 -0.15 -10.22 33.49
N THR A 98 0.43 -9.85 32.34
CA THR A 98 -0.05 -10.24 31.02
C THR A 98 0.71 -11.43 30.44
N HIS A 99 2.00 -11.57 30.77
CA HIS A 99 2.87 -12.63 30.27
C HIS A 99 3.58 -13.39 31.41
N PRO A 100 2.91 -14.38 32.03
CA PRO A 100 3.43 -15.05 33.23
C PRO A 100 4.71 -15.87 32.97
N TYR A 101 5.06 -16.12 31.72
CA TYR A 101 6.22 -16.92 31.32
C TYR A 101 7.52 -16.12 31.21
N ILE A 102 7.45 -14.79 31.12
CA ILE A 102 8.62 -13.89 31.00
C ILE A 102 9.23 -13.66 32.38
N ASP A 103 10.54 -13.84 32.51
CA ASP A 103 11.27 -13.61 33.77
C ASP A 103 12.45 -12.64 33.65
N ARG A 104 12.86 -12.34 32.42
CA ARG A 104 13.93 -11.40 32.09
C ARG A 104 13.60 -10.56 30.88
N SER A 105 14.31 -9.44 30.79
CA SER A 105 14.28 -8.53 29.65
C SER A 105 15.68 -8.08 29.30
N LEU A 106 15.91 -7.80 28.03
CA LEU A 106 17.15 -7.23 27.52
C LEU A 106 16.83 -5.99 26.70
N ILE A 107 17.36 -4.85 27.14
CA ILE A 107 17.19 -3.56 26.48
C ILE A 107 18.15 -3.50 25.30
N ILE A 108 17.60 -3.43 24.08
CA ILE A 108 18.38 -3.37 22.84
C ILE A 108 18.70 -1.91 22.56
N GLN A 109 19.97 -1.54 22.70
CA GLN A 109 20.41 -0.17 22.53
C GLN A 109 21.88 -0.06 22.08
N LYS A 110 22.23 1.06 21.46
CA LYS A 110 23.60 1.41 21.09
C LYS A 110 23.83 2.91 21.26
N ASN A 111 24.87 3.30 22.00
CA ASN A 111 25.26 4.70 22.22
C ASN A 111 24.10 5.61 22.70
N GLY A 112 23.21 5.10 23.56
CA GLY A 112 22.04 5.84 24.07
C GLY A 112 20.84 5.86 23.13
N GLN A 113 20.96 5.31 21.91
CA GLN A 113 19.81 5.05 21.04
C GLN A 113 19.15 3.73 21.45
N LEU A 114 17.93 3.81 21.96
CA LEU A 114 17.09 2.67 22.26
C LEU A 114 16.39 2.20 20.98
N ASP A 115 16.42 0.90 20.71
CA ASP A 115 15.76 0.28 19.55
C ASP A 115 14.51 -0.50 19.98
N GLY A 116 14.61 -1.21 21.11
CA GLY A 116 13.53 -2.03 21.62
C GLY A 116 13.89 -2.79 22.90
N VAL A 117 13.00 -3.67 23.32
CA VAL A 117 13.18 -4.57 24.47
C VAL A 117 12.87 -6.00 24.03
N LEU A 118 13.77 -6.92 24.35
CA LEU A 118 13.57 -8.35 24.20
C LEU A 118 13.13 -8.94 25.53
N PHE A 119 11.99 -9.60 25.57
CA PHE A 119 11.52 -10.34 26.73
C PHE A 119 11.71 -11.83 26.50
N PHE A 120 12.07 -12.56 27.54
CA PHE A 120 12.26 -14.01 27.43
C PHE A 120 12.20 -14.69 28.80
N LYS A 121 12.14 -16.01 28.74
CA LYS A 121 12.40 -16.89 29.88
C LYS A 121 13.85 -17.35 29.86
N ALA A 122 14.61 -16.94 30.88
CA ALA A 122 16.03 -17.20 30.99
C ALA A 122 16.36 -18.64 31.37
N SER A 123 17.47 -19.15 30.83
CA SER A 123 18.05 -20.45 31.19
C SER A 123 19.22 -20.28 32.17
N LYS A 124 19.75 -21.39 32.70
CA LYS A 124 20.99 -21.35 33.50
C LYS A 124 22.19 -20.84 32.67
N LYS A 125 22.28 -21.26 31.41
CA LYS A 125 23.34 -20.81 30.47
C LYS A 125 23.27 -19.30 30.24
N TRP A 126 22.06 -18.75 30.10
CA TRP A 126 21.88 -17.31 30.00
C TRP A 126 22.39 -16.59 31.25
N HIS A 127 22.06 -17.05 32.45
CA HIS A 127 22.52 -16.40 33.69
C HIS A 127 24.05 -16.37 33.82
N GLU A 128 24.74 -17.42 33.36
CA GLU A 128 26.21 -17.48 33.33
C GLU A 128 26.78 -16.52 32.28
N PHE A 129 26.16 -16.43 31.10
CA PHE A 129 26.59 -15.52 30.04
C PHE A 129 26.31 -14.05 30.37
N ALA A 130 25.15 -13.75 30.98
CA ALA A 130 24.67 -12.41 31.36
C ALA A 130 25.64 -11.66 32.30
N GLN A 131 26.49 -12.39 33.04
CA GLN A 131 27.49 -11.83 33.95
C GLN A 131 28.82 -11.50 33.27
N THR A 132 28.95 -11.78 31.98
CA THR A 132 30.19 -11.57 31.23
C THR A 132 30.20 -10.24 30.49
N ALA A 133 31.39 -9.74 30.16
CA ALA A 133 31.53 -8.54 29.32
C ALA A 133 30.97 -8.71 27.89
N HIS A 134 30.75 -9.95 27.44
CA HIS A 134 30.30 -10.28 26.08
C HIS A 134 28.81 -9.99 25.84
N VAL A 135 28.03 -9.73 26.88
CA VAL A 135 26.61 -9.38 26.77
C VAL A 135 26.42 -8.06 26.04
N GLN A 136 27.32 -7.09 26.28
CA GLN A 136 27.28 -5.81 25.57
C GLN A 136 27.52 -6.00 24.08
N GLU A 137 28.44 -6.88 23.70
CA GLU A 137 28.67 -7.23 22.29
C GLU A 137 27.45 -7.92 21.67
N LEU A 138 26.76 -8.79 22.42
CA LEU A 138 25.50 -9.40 21.97
C LEU A 138 24.40 -8.35 21.76
N VAL A 139 24.23 -7.41 22.69
CA VAL A 139 23.25 -6.31 22.57
C VAL A 139 23.54 -5.45 21.34
N GLN A 140 24.80 -5.12 21.10
CA GLN A 140 25.20 -4.37 19.89
C GLN A 140 24.91 -5.15 18.61
N LEU A 141 25.18 -6.45 18.60
CA LEU A 141 24.87 -7.32 17.45
C LEU A 141 23.37 -7.39 17.18
N LEU A 142 22.55 -7.54 18.22
CA LEU A 142 21.09 -7.54 18.09
C LEU A 142 20.57 -6.19 17.60
N PHE A 143 21.12 -5.08 18.08
CA PHE A 143 20.79 -3.71 17.63
C PHE A 143 21.16 -3.49 16.15
N GLU A 144 22.33 -3.95 15.71
CA GLU A 144 22.74 -3.84 14.31
C GLU A 144 21.85 -4.68 13.40
N THR A 145 21.52 -5.89 13.85
CA THR A 145 20.63 -6.80 13.11
C THR A 145 19.22 -6.21 13.00
N SER A 146 18.66 -5.68 14.09
CA SER A 146 17.31 -5.08 14.09
C SER A 146 17.24 -3.83 13.22
N ASN A 147 18.26 -2.95 13.26
CA ASN A 147 18.31 -1.79 12.38
C ASN A 147 18.47 -2.15 10.91
N MET A 148 19.33 -3.13 10.60
CA MET A 148 19.47 -3.61 9.23
C MET A 148 18.13 -4.12 8.70
N LEU A 149 17.38 -4.87 9.50
CA LEU A 149 16.06 -5.38 9.09
C LEU A 149 15.02 -4.30 8.96
N ARG A 150 15.00 -3.33 9.88
CA ARG A 150 14.11 -2.17 9.76
C ARG A 150 14.39 -1.43 8.46
N SER A 151 15.67 -1.20 8.13
CA SER A 151 16.10 -0.61 6.87
C SER A 151 15.69 -1.46 5.66
N GLN A 152 15.85 -2.79 5.70
CA GLN A 152 15.42 -3.68 4.62
C GLN A 152 13.90 -3.71 4.44
N ILE A 153 13.13 -3.74 5.53
CA ILE A 153 11.67 -3.65 5.51
C ILE A 153 11.24 -2.31 4.94
N GLU A 154 11.86 -1.20 5.34
CA GLU A 154 11.58 0.12 4.77
C GLU A 154 11.94 0.20 3.29
N ILE A 155 13.07 -0.38 2.88
CA ILE A 155 13.50 -0.45 1.48
C ILE A 155 12.54 -1.32 0.69
N GLN A 156 12.09 -2.45 1.22
CA GLN A 156 11.10 -3.32 0.61
C GLN A 156 9.73 -2.65 0.52
N GLU A 157 9.24 -1.99 1.57
CA GLU A 157 8.00 -1.22 1.55
C GLU A 157 8.10 -0.06 0.56
N LYS A 158 9.23 0.64 0.51
CA LYS A 158 9.48 1.68 -0.49
C LYS A 158 9.59 1.12 -1.90
N ASN A 159 10.18 -0.07 -2.09
CA ASN A 159 10.29 -0.73 -3.38
C ASN A 159 8.96 -1.34 -3.81
N LEU A 160 8.16 -1.86 -2.89
CA LEU A 160 6.81 -2.35 -3.13
C LEU A 160 5.91 -1.18 -3.47
N LEU A 161 5.91 -0.11 -2.68
CA LEU A 161 5.22 1.13 -3.00
C LEU A 161 5.72 1.72 -4.31
N LYS A 162 7.03 1.70 -4.60
CA LYS A 162 7.58 2.17 -5.87
C LYS A 162 7.18 1.25 -7.02
N THR A 163 7.10 -0.06 -6.83
CA THR A 163 6.68 -1.05 -7.83
C THR A 163 5.18 -0.98 -8.03
N GLU A 164 4.39 -0.73 -6.99
CA GLU A 164 2.96 -0.49 -7.04
C GLU A 164 2.68 0.86 -7.68
N LEU A 165 3.44 1.91 -7.36
CA LEU A 165 3.38 3.21 -8.04
C LEU A 165 3.86 3.09 -9.48
N LEU A 166 4.89 2.30 -9.78
CA LEU A 166 5.38 2.04 -11.12
C LEU A 166 4.37 1.18 -11.88
N HIS A 167 3.73 0.22 -11.24
CA HIS A 167 2.69 -0.65 -11.79
C HIS A 167 1.38 0.11 -11.99
N MET A 168 1.02 1.01 -11.08
CA MET A 168 -0.02 2.02 -11.25
C MET A 168 0.38 2.92 -12.40
N THR A 169 1.62 3.44 -12.43
CA THR A 169 2.15 4.27 -13.52
C THR A 169 2.24 3.49 -14.82
N GLU A 170 2.39 2.17 -14.83
CA GLU A 170 2.42 1.26 -15.97
C GLU A 170 1.02 0.84 -16.36
N ILE A 171 0.06 0.69 -15.46
CA ILE A 171 -1.38 0.55 -15.73
C ILE A 171 -1.89 1.87 -16.33
N PHE A 172 -1.44 3.01 -15.79
CA PHE A 172 -1.75 4.35 -16.26
C PHE A 172 -0.96 4.72 -17.53
N HIS A 173 0.26 4.19 -17.75
CA HIS A 173 1.00 4.28 -19.02
C HIS A 173 0.49 3.28 -20.07
N SER A 174 -0.02 2.11 -19.67
CA SER A 174 -0.54 1.07 -20.56
C SER A 174 -2.03 1.22 -20.85
N THR A 175 -2.72 2.13 -20.17
CA THR A 175 -4.05 2.59 -20.55
C THR A 175 -4.15 4.10 -20.62
N MET A 176 -3.27 4.67 -21.42
CA MET A 176 -3.56 5.85 -22.22
C MET A 176 -4.58 5.54 -23.36
N ASN A 177 -5.55 4.67 -23.06
CA ASN A 177 -6.57 4.19 -23.95
C ASN A 177 -7.87 4.07 -23.16
N VAL A 178 -8.68 5.12 -23.24
CA VAL A 178 -10.01 5.18 -22.62
C VAL A 178 -10.85 3.93 -22.95
N ALA A 179 -10.62 3.28 -24.11
CA ALA A 179 -11.31 2.04 -24.46
C ALA A 179 -11.01 0.87 -23.50
N HIS A 180 -9.77 0.71 -23.03
CA HIS A 180 -9.45 -0.36 -22.08
C HIS A 180 -10.03 -0.08 -20.68
N ILE A 181 -10.09 1.19 -20.29
CA ILE A 181 -10.77 1.59 -19.05
C ILE A 181 -12.24 1.21 -19.15
N ILE A 182 -12.91 1.59 -20.24
CA ILE A 182 -14.31 1.22 -20.49
C ILE A 182 -14.49 -0.31 -20.49
N ASP A 183 -13.63 -1.06 -21.18
CA ASP A 183 -13.70 -2.53 -21.22
C ASP A 183 -13.55 -3.15 -19.83
N THR A 184 -12.67 -2.59 -19.00
CA THR A 184 -12.46 -3.05 -17.62
C THR A 184 -13.69 -2.74 -16.78
N VAL A 185 -14.23 -1.53 -16.86
CA VAL A 185 -15.47 -1.14 -16.15
C VAL A 185 -16.64 -2.03 -16.54
N VAL A 186 -16.83 -2.30 -17.82
CA VAL A 186 -17.87 -3.21 -18.34
C VAL A 186 -17.69 -4.62 -17.78
N LYS A 187 -16.46 -5.14 -17.71
CA LYS A 187 -16.16 -6.46 -17.12
C LYS A 187 -16.45 -6.51 -15.63
N GLU A 188 -16.04 -5.49 -14.88
CA GLU A 188 -16.26 -5.40 -13.44
C GLU A 188 -17.76 -5.30 -13.11
N ILE A 189 -18.53 -4.54 -13.88
CA ILE A 189 -20.00 -4.48 -13.72
C ILE A 189 -20.64 -5.84 -14.04
N GLN A 190 -20.23 -6.48 -15.14
CA GLN A 190 -20.73 -7.80 -15.53
C GLN A 190 -20.42 -8.87 -14.47
N PHE A 191 -19.25 -8.81 -13.83
CA PHE A 191 -18.89 -9.70 -12.73
C PHE A 191 -19.67 -9.36 -11.45
N ALA A 192 -19.89 -8.07 -11.19
CA ALA A 192 -20.59 -7.60 -10.02
C ALA A 192 -22.10 -7.90 -10.04
N PHE A 193 -22.72 -7.90 -11.24
CA PHE A 193 -24.16 -8.05 -11.46
C PHE A 193 -24.44 -8.98 -12.66
N PRO A 194 -24.15 -10.29 -12.55
CA PRO A 194 -24.16 -11.21 -13.69
C PRO A 194 -25.56 -11.46 -14.28
N GLU A 195 -26.60 -11.43 -13.45
CA GLU A 195 -27.99 -11.73 -13.84
C GLU A 195 -28.77 -10.48 -14.29
N ASN A 196 -28.18 -9.28 -14.18
CA ASN A 196 -28.85 -8.01 -14.46
C ASN A 196 -28.44 -7.45 -15.82
N LYS A 197 -29.41 -6.81 -16.50
CA LYS A 197 -29.09 -5.99 -17.68
C LYS A 197 -28.46 -4.69 -17.19
N PHE A 198 -27.38 -4.27 -17.83
CA PHE A 198 -26.75 -2.99 -17.53
C PHE A 198 -26.41 -2.21 -18.80
N GLN A 199 -26.31 -0.90 -18.64
CA GLN A 199 -25.86 0.05 -19.65
C GLN A 199 -24.87 1.01 -19.00
N VAL A 200 -23.83 1.37 -19.75
CA VAL A 200 -22.86 2.40 -19.37
C VAL A 200 -23.02 3.57 -20.34
N ILE A 201 -23.36 4.73 -19.81
CA ILE A 201 -23.78 5.89 -20.59
C ILE A 201 -22.71 6.96 -20.41
N LEU A 202 -21.93 7.27 -21.43
CA LEU A 202 -20.73 8.11 -21.31
C LEU A 202 -20.98 9.53 -21.80
N SER A 203 -20.46 10.53 -21.10
CA SER A 203 -20.70 11.95 -21.44
C SER A 203 -19.94 12.44 -22.68
N ASN A 204 -19.05 11.62 -23.27
CA ASN A 204 -18.15 12.05 -24.32
C ASN A 204 -18.30 11.17 -25.57
N ASP A 205 -18.37 11.86 -26.70
CA ASP A 205 -18.09 11.34 -28.03
C ASP A 205 -16.67 10.76 -28.06
N GLN A 206 -16.55 9.49 -28.41
CA GLN A 206 -15.30 8.99 -28.97
C GLN A 206 -15.63 8.41 -30.34
N ASP A 207 -14.84 8.77 -31.36
CA ASP A 207 -14.86 8.23 -32.72
C ASP A 207 -14.46 6.73 -32.78
N ARG A 208 -15.09 5.88 -31.96
CA ARG A 208 -14.70 4.48 -31.75
C ARG A 208 -15.91 3.58 -31.65
N VAL A 209 -15.68 2.31 -31.95
CA VAL A 209 -16.68 1.25 -31.76
C VAL A 209 -16.85 1.01 -30.26
N LEU A 210 -17.99 1.41 -29.72
CA LEU A 210 -18.34 1.17 -28.33
C LEU A 210 -18.80 -0.29 -28.12
N PRO A 211 -18.54 -0.89 -26.94
CA PRO A 211 -19.13 -2.17 -26.59
C PRO A 211 -20.66 -2.11 -26.63
N LYS A 212 -21.33 -3.24 -26.85
CA LYS A 212 -22.79 -3.31 -27.06
C LYS A 212 -23.63 -2.66 -25.94
N ASN A 213 -23.13 -2.67 -24.70
CA ASN A 213 -23.82 -2.11 -23.53
C ASN A 213 -23.34 -0.69 -23.18
N VAL A 214 -22.68 0.00 -24.13
CA VAL A 214 -22.12 1.33 -23.92
C VAL A 214 -22.62 2.27 -25.01
N HIS A 215 -23.17 3.42 -24.62
CA HIS A 215 -23.60 4.47 -25.55
C HIS A 215 -23.28 5.86 -25.01
N ILE A 216 -23.36 6.86 -25.89
CA ILE A 216 -23.08 8.25 -25.54
C ILE A 216 -24.33 8.89 -24.97
N PHE A 217 -24.15 9.64 -23.88
CA PHE A 217 -25.19 10.35 -23.17
C PHE A 217 -25.87 11.37 -24.09
N ASP A 218 -27.19 11.25 -24.23
CA ASP A 218 -28.03 12.17 -24.98
C ASP A 218 -29.20 12.65 -24.12
N TYR A 219 -29.17 13.92 -23.72
CA TYR A 219 -30.21 14.56 -22.91
C TYR A 219 -31.63 14.37 -23.47
N SER A 220 -31.79 14.19 -24.78
CA SER A 220 -33.09 14.04 -25.42
C SER A 220 -33.65 12.62 -25.32
N ASN A 221 -32.77 11.63 -25.15
CA ASN A 221 -33.11 10.20 -25.24
C ASN A 221 -32.92 9.45 -23.91
N GLU A 222 -32.29 10.08 -22.91
CA GLU A 222 -32.10 9.47 -21.60
C GLU A 222 -33.33 9.55 -20.69
N LYS A 223 -33.43 8.57 -19.78
CA LYS A 223 -34.46 8.54 -18.74
C LYS A 223 -34.27 9.70 -17.76
N PRO A 224 -35.34 10.29 -17.19
CA PRO A 224 -35.23 11.36 -16.22
C PRO A 224 -34.32 11.04 -15.02
N ALA A 225 -34.42 9.82 -14.49
CA ALA A 225 -33.58 9.37 -13.37
C ALA A 225 -32.09 9.27 -13.76
N THR A 226 -31.79 8.85 -15.00
CA THR A 226 -30.41 8.83 -15.54
C THR A 226 -29.85 10.25 -15.64
N ILE A 227 -30.65 11.20 -16.13
CA ILE A 227 -30.26 12.60 -16.24
C ILE A 227 -30.02 13.21 -14.86
N GLU A 228 -30.90 12.92 -13.90
CA GLU A 228 -30.74 13.38 -12.52
C GLU A 228 -29.47 12.82 -11.87
N ALA A 229 -29.15 11.54 -12.04
CA ALA A 229 -27.90 10.97 -11.53
C ALA A 229 -26.67 11.65 -12.15
N PHE A 230 -26.71 11.91 -13.46
CA PHE A 230 -25.62 12.57 -14.17
C PHE A 230 -25.35 14.00 -13.64
N VAL A 231 -26.42 14.78 -13.45
CA VAL A 231 -26.33 16.19 -13.04
C VAL A 231 -26.07 16.34 -11.55
N SER A 232 -26.70 15.51 -10.71
CA SER A 232 -26.56 15.59 -9.25
C SER A 232 -25.27 14.98 -8.72
N GLY A 233 -24.69 14.00 -9.42
CA GLY A 233 -23.58 13.22 -8.91
C GLY A 233 -23.98 12.25 -7.79
N GLU A 234 -25.28 11.98 -7.62
CA GLU A 234 -25.81 11.03 -6.64
C GLU A 234 -26.53 9.85 -7.31
N ILE A 235 -26.71 8.77 -6.54
CA ILE A 235 -27.46 7.59 -7.01
C ILE A 235 -28.94 7.92 -7.11
N THR A 236 -29.56 7.52 -8.20
CA THR A 236 -31.02 7.64 -8.41
C THR A 236 -31.66 6.30 -8.70
N PHE A 237 -32.96 6.22 -8.45
CA PHE A 237 -33.77 5.03 -8.68
C PHE A 237 -34.90 5.34 -9.66
N GLU A 238 -35.23 4.37 -10.50
CA GLU A 238 -36.38 4.42 -11.39
C GLU A 238 -37.26 3.19 -11.15
N SER A 239 -38.56 3.41 -10.97
CA SER A 239 -39.56 2.34 -10.98
C SER A 239 -40.23 2.30 -12.35
N ILE A 240 -40.21 1.13 -13.00
CA ILE A 240 -40.82 0.92 -14.32
C ILE A 240 -42.19 0.28 -14.09
N GLU A 241 -43.24 1.12 -14.09
CA GLU A 241 -44.61 0.72 -13.70
C GLU A 241 -45.21 -0.39 -14.58
N GLU A 242 -44.80 -0.51 -15.84
CA GLU A 242 -45.37 -1.48 -16.78
C GLU A 242 -45.01 -2.95 -16.48
N ASN A 243 -43.85 -3.23 -15.85
CA ASN A 243 -43.36 -4.61 -15.63
C ASN A 243 -42.94 -4.90 -14.18
N GLY A 244 -43.02 -3.93 -13.27
CA GLY A 244 -42.54 -4.08 -11.89
C GLY A 244 -41.01 -4.09 -11.75
N CYS A 245 -40.28 -3.78 -12.83
CA CYS A 245 -38.83 -3.66 -12.84
C CYS A 245 -38.38 -2.39 -12.09
N THR A 246 -37.19 -2.44 -11.52
CA THR A 246 -36.51 -1.27 -10.96
C THR A 246 -35.15 -1.09 -11.59
N ALA A 247 -34.74 0.15 -11.80
CA ALA A 247 -33.39 0.50 -12.22
C ALA A 247 -32.70 1.35 -11.16
N ILE A 248 -31.39 1.11 -11.01
CA ILE A 248 -30.48 1.94 -10.22
C ILE A 248 -29.51 2.62 -11.18
N ASN A 249 -29.32 3.92 -11.00
CA ASN A 249 -28.39 4.72 -11.78
C ASN A 249 -27.29 5.24 -10.83
N SER A 250 -26.05 4.83 -11.08
CA SER A 250 -24.88 5.35 -10.36
C SER A 250 -24.07 6.25 -11.28
N PRO A 251 -23.77 7.49 -10.87
CA PRO A 251 -22.89 8.35 -11.64
C PRO A 251 -21.48 7.78 -11.69
N ILE A 252 -20.80 8.02 -12.82
CA ILE A 252 -19.38 7.75 -13.00
C ILE A 252 -18.65 9.03 -12.60
N GLN A 253 -18.43 9.18 -11.30
CA GLN A 253 -18.01 10.44 -10.68
C GLN A 253 -16.49 10.57 -10.65
N GLY A 254 -15.97 11.60 -11.31
CA GLY A 254 -14.61 12.08 -11.13
C GLY A 254 -14.55 13.20 -10.08
N GLN A 255 -13.34 13.68 -9.82
CA GLN A 255 -13.03 14.82 -8.97
C GLN A 255 -13.53 16.14 -9.57
N GLN A 256 -13.44 16.34 -10.90
CA GLN A 256 -13.85 17.59 -11.56
C GLN A 256 -15.22 17.52 -12.24
N GLY A 257 -15.88 16.36 -12.25
CA GLY A 257 -17.22 16.23 -12.84
C GLY A 257 -17.70 14.81 -13.05
N THR A 258 -18.89 14.67 -13.64
CA THR A 258 -19.50 13.38 -13.98
C THR A 258 -19.13 12.99 -15.40
N TYR A 259 -18.57 11.79 -15.58
CA TYR A 259 -18.09 11.29 -16.87
C TYR A 259 -19.07 10.32 -17.54
N GLY A 260 -20.16 9.99 -16.86
CA GLY A 260 -21.20 9.10 -17.36
C GLY A 260 -22.10 8.58 -16.24
N VAL A 261 -22.92 7.58 -16.57
CA VAL A 261 -23.85 6.91 -15.65
C VAL A 261 -23.82 5.41 -15.91
N ILE A 262 -23.73 4.61 -14.85
CA ILE A 262 -23.95 3.16 -14.88
C ILE A 262 -25.41 2.94 -14.52
N ARG A 263 -26.17 2.33 -15.43
CA ARG A 263 -27.56 1.95 -15.22
C ARG A 263 -27.66 0.44 -15.11
N ILE A 264 -28.30 -0.07 -14.07
CA ILE A 264 -28.58 -1.51 -13.89
C ILE A 264 -30.08 -1.72 -13.72
N GLU A 265 -30.63 -2.66 -14.47
CA GLU A 265 -32.06 -3.01 -14.46
C GLU A 265 -32.27 -4.38 -13.82
N ALA A 266 -33.30 -4.48 -12.98
CA ALA A 266 -33.72 -5.70 -12.31
C ALA A 266 -35.22 -5.92 -12.47
N GLU A 267 -35.63 -7.19 -12.57
CA GLU A 267 -37.01 -7.59 -12.90
C GLU A 267 -38.00 -7.49 -11.72
N CYS A 268 -37.53 -7.16 -10.52
CA CYS A 268 -38.35 -7.11 -9.31
C CYS A 268 -38.31 -5.74 -8.62
N LYS A 269 -39.45 -5.34 -8.04
CA LYS A 269 -39.54 -4.13 -7.22
C LYS A 269 -38.70 -4.28 -5.95
N ASN A 270 -37.82 -3.31 -5.69
CA ASN A 270 -36.82 -3.31 -4.59
C ASN A 270 -35.74 -4.41 -4.71
N ALA A 271 -35.29 -4.72 -5.92
CA ALA A 271 -34.28 -5.75 -6.13
C ALA A 271 -32.87 -5.38 -5.61
N PHE A 272 -32.58 -4.11 -5.38
CA PHE A 272 -31.26 -3.66 -4.93
C PHE A 272 -31.22 -3.48 -3.42
N SER A 273 -30.23 -4.10 -2.77
CA SER A 273 -29.95 -3.90 -1.35
C SER A 273 -29.00 -2.71 -1.14
N GLU A 274 -28.89 -2.22 0.10
CA GLU A 274 -27.89 -1.20 0.47
C GLU A 274 -26.44 -1.64 0.13
N ARG A 275 -26.19 -2.95 0.10
CA ARG A 275 -24.90 -3.51 -0.32
C ARG A 275 -24.68 -3.33 -1.82
N ASP A 276 -25.72 -3.52 -2.62
CA ASP A 276 -25.66 -3.35 -4.07
C ASP A 276 -25.48 -1.88 -4.43
N GLU A 277 -26.15 -0.98 -3.72
CA GLU A 277 -25.96 0.48 -3.81
C GLU A 277 -24.51 0.88 -3.52
N LYS A 278 -23.93 0.39 -2.41
CA LYS A 278 -22.52 0.67 -2.08
C LYS A 278 -21.57 0.12 -3.13
N LYS A 279 -21.86 -1.06 -3.66
CA LYS A 279 -21.05 -1.72 -4.67
C LYS A 279 -21.06 -0.96 -6.00
N ILE A 280 -22.24 -0.57 -6.49
CA ILE A 280 -22.35 0.21 -7.73
C ILE A 280 -21.76 1.62 -7.56
N LYS A 281 -21.94 2.26 -6.38
CA LYS A 281 -21.32 3.55 -6.07
C LYS A 281 -19.81 3.48 -6.16
N TYR A 282 -19.21 2.47 -5.51
CA TYR A 282 -17.78 2.26 -5.51
C TYR A 282 -17.22 2.04 -6.93
N LEU A 283 -17.94 1.28 -7.76
CA LEU A 283 -17.59 1.09 -9.16
C LEU A 283 -17.68 2.41 -9.93
N GLY A 284 -18.75 3.19 -9.77
CA GLY A 284 -18.92 4.51 -10.39
C GLY A 284 -17.80 5.49 -10.04
N ASP A 285 -17.49 5.63 -8.75
CA ASP A 285 -16.44 6.54 -8.24
C ASP A 285 -15.04 6.14 -8.73
N THR A 286 -14.74 4.84 -8.75
CA THR A 286 -13.42 4.34 -9.18
C THR A 286 -13.25 4.50 -10.69
N SER A 287 -14.32 4.21 -11.45
CA SER A 287 -14.35 4.37 -12.90
C SER A 287 -14.24 5.84 -13.32
N GLY A 288 -14.90 6.74 -12.59
CA GLY A 288 -14.88 8.18 -12.89
C GLY A 288 -13.52 8.81 -12.68
N LYS A 289 -12.84 8.48 -11.58
CA LYS A 289 -11.44 8.90 -11.35
C LYS A 289 -10.50 8.41 -12.46
N ALA A 290 -10.68 7.17 -12.91
CA ALA A 290 -9.86 6.60 -13.98
C ALA A 290 -10.11 7.31 -15.33
N LEU A 291 -11.38 7.54 -15.69
CA LEU A 291 -11.75 8.24 -16.93
C LEU A 291 -11.29 9.70 -16.93
N GLU A 292 -11.40 10.39 -15.80
CA GLU A 292 -10.90 11.75 -15.63
C GLU A 292 -9.39 11.83 -15.84
N ASN A 293 -8.63 10.96 -15.17
CA ASN A 293 -7.17 10.93 -15.29
C ASN A 293 -6.75 10.68 -16.74
N ALA A 294 -7.44 9.79 -17.45
CA ALA A 294 -7.18 9.53 -18.86
C ALA A 294 -7.52 10.74 -19.76
N LYS A 295 -8.61 11.47 -19.47
CA LYS A 295 -8.99 12.67 -20.22
C LYS A 295 -7.99 13.82 -20.01
N LEU A 296 -7.62 14.10 -18.76
CA LEU A 296 -6.63 15.13 -18.41
C LEU A 296 -5.28 14.85 -19.06
N TYR A 297 -4.87 13.58 -19.06
CA TYR A 297 -3.65 13.15 -19.73
C TYR A 297 -3.68 13.42 -21.25
N HIS A 298 -4.77 13.05 -21.94
CA HIS A 298 -4.92 13.31 -23.37
C HIS A 298 -4.90 14.81 -23.71
N GLN A 299 -5.52 15.65 -22.87
CA GLN A 299 -5.50 17.11 -23.05
C GLN A 299 -4.09 17.68 -22.89
N LEU A 300 -3.35 17.24 -21.87
CA LEU A 300 -1.97 17.68 -21.60
C LEU A 300 -1.02 17.30 -22.74
N HIS A 301 -1.11 16.08 -23.28
CA HIS A 301 -0.23 15.63 -24.36
C HIS A 301 -0.60 16.18 -25.74
N GLY A 302 -1.88 16.43 -26.02
CA GLY A 302 -2.28 17.19 -27.22
C GLY A 302 -1.63 18.58 -27.23
N LEU A 303 -1.72 19.29 -26.11
CA LEU A 303 -1.13 20.63 -25.96
C LEU A 303 0.40 20.63 -26.11
N VAL A 304 1.10 19.62 -25.59
CA VAL A 304 2.55 19.48 -25.73
C VAL A 304 2.94 19.19 -27.19
N SER A 305 2.18 18.35 -27.90
CA SER A 305 2.39 18.09 -29.32
C SER A 305 2.20 19.36 -30.17
N ASP A 306 1.15 20.14 -29.88
CA ASP A 306 0.89 21.40 -30.58
C ASP A 306 2.01 22.42 -30.36
N LEU A 307 2.54 22.52 -29.12
CA LEU A 307 3.68 23.39 -28.80
C LEU A 307 4.97 22.93 -29.48
N GLN A 308 5.21 21.63 -29.61
CA GLN A 308 6.35 21.09 -30.34
C GLN A 308 6.26 21.41 -31.84
N LEU A 309 5.09 21.23 -32.46
CA LEU A 309 4.86 21.59 -33.86
C LEU A 309 5.01 23.09 -34.13
N ILE A 310 4.54 23.95 -33.22
CA ILE A 310 4.75 25.41 -33.30
C ILE A 310 6.24 25.75 -33.20
N ASN A 311 6.97 25.10 -32.30
CA ASN A 311 8.40 25.33 -32.09
C ASN A 311 9.23 24.86 -33.30
N GLU A 312 8.93 23.68 -33.84
CA GLU A 312 9.55 23.15 -35.07
C GLU A 312 9.29 24.08 -36.25
N SER A 313 8.04 24.49 -36.46
CA SER A 313 7.67 25.44 -37.53
C SER A 313 8.40 26.78 -37.37
N SER A 314 8.52 27.29 -36.14
CA SER A 314 9.24 28.53 -35.84
C SER A 314 10.74 28.42 -36.09
N GLN A 315 11.35 27.28 -35.73
CA GLN A 315 12.76 27.00 -36.00
C GLN A 315 13.04 26.89 -37.51
N HIS A 316 12.15 26.23 -38.26
CA HIS A 316 12.24 26.15 -39.72
C HIS A 316 12.13 27.52 -40.39
N LEU A 317 11.23 28.40 -39.93
CA LEU A 317 11.11 29.77 -40.42
C LEU A 317 12.38 30.59 -40.10
N ASN A 318 12.89 30.50 -38.88
CA ASN A 318 14.11 31.21 -38.47
C ASN A 318 15.36 30.74 -39.25
N MET A 319 15.50 29.44 -39.53
CA MET A 319 16.59 28.92 -40.36
C MET A 319 16.50 29.41 -41.81
N ASN A 320 15.29 29.54 -42.36
CA ASN A 320 15.09 30.03 -43.73
C ASN A 320 15.35 31.55 -43.84
N LEU A 321 14.94 32.34 -42.85
CA LEU A 321 15.28 33.76 -42.74
C LEU A 321 16.81 33.95 -42.69
N SER A 322 17.49 33.22 -41.82
CA SER A 322 18.96 33.28 -41.68
C SER A 322 19.70 32.85 -42.97
N LYS A 323 19.19 31.86 -43.70
CA LYS A 323 19.74 31.47 -45.01
C LYS A 323 19.60 32.59 -46.05
N ASN A 324 18.43 33.22 -46.13
CA ASN A 324 18.20 34.33 -47.06
C ASN A 324 19.05 35.55 -46.72
N GLU A 325 19.23 35.85 -45.43
CA GLU A 325 20.13 36.92 -44.97
C GLU A 325 21.59 36.63 -45.35
N MET A 326 22.09 35.40 -45.13
CA MET A 326 23.44 35.01 -45.53
C MET A 326 23.66 35.10 -47.05
N LEU A 327 22.66 34.73 -47.86
CA LEU A 327 22.70 34.89 -49.32
C LEU A 327 22.76 36.36 -49.74
N LEU A 328 22.07 37.25 -49.03
CA LEU A 328 22.11 38.70 -49.27
C LEU A 328 23.48 39.32 -48.94
N TYR A 329 24.22 38.76 -47.99
CA TYR A 329 25.58 39.20 -47.65
C TYR A 329 26.66 38.68 -48.63
N LEU A 330 26.36 37.64 -49.41
CA LEU A 330 27.28 37.02 -50.36
C LEU A 330 27.08 37.49 -51.82
N SER A 331 26.07 38.32 -52.07
CA SER A 331 25.77 38.96 -53.37
C SER A 331 26.29 40.39 -53.45
#